data_AF-A0A3B8QSS3-F1
#
_entry.id   AF-A0A3B8QSS3-F1
#
_cell.length_a   1.000
_cell.length_b   1.000
_cell.length_c   1.000
_cell.angle_alpha   90.00
_cell.angle_beta   90.00
_cell.angle_gamma   90.00
#
_symmetry.space_group_name_H-M   'P 1'
#
loop_
_entity.id
_entity.type
_entity.pdbx_description
1 polymer ?
#
loop_
_entity_poly.entity_id
_entity_poly.type
_entity_poly.pdbx_seq_one_letter_code
_entity_poly.pdbx_strand_id
1 'polypeptide(L)'
;MATFTGLDILLDPETGLARPRDNGTFLKRYEPREVNNNFTEANAWQYSFSPIHDLKRWQDMLGQSGFSLEGQLDALFDAPSQTVGRDQADITGLIGQYAHGNEPSHHIAWLYAATQHPEKGQARVREILETMYSDQPDGYQGNEDCGQMSAWYVMSSWGLYPLVPGEAQYALAAPLWESVHLPQVGADGVTLNRMGHGPCLMGCLPMDQVLRSDTPGLESIDGEAGVADLFEGHQTYLSQEALEAHPEHVFFTHRTIPEIGRNWSTYTNRHPFVDRRDLDLLPAPRIEVARRFEGSTTASVWMTPSAHAPTQRKVTESQSIRVSSEPGHTSTAYTTKKPNDWSVRVLEGKPNPQYNPGEAALIDGVRGDVDWRKGEWFGLQGQDLSVLVSPPVAKRFKRLEIDFSLLHDQRSWITYPKRVEMYLIKANGEEWLAAWSDYDEIEDIPAEIMHWRTDYRHQGHRMRPKIAGIRFVFKNAGPLPDWHLGAGGETFIFIDEISIQE
;
A
#
# COMPACT_ATOMS: atom_id res chain seq x y z
N MET A 1 13.20 -18.67 -20.26
CA MET A 1 14.21 -17.84 -19.55
C MET A 1 13.72 -17.69 -18.12
N ALA A 2 14.51 -18.05 -17.12
CA ALA A 2 14.11 -17.99 -15.72
C ALA A 2 13.94 -16.53 -15.29
N THR A 3 12.73 -16.14 -14.91
CA THR A 3 12.45 -14.88 -14.23
C THR A 3 13.18 -14.91 -12.89
N PHE A 4 14.23 -14.09 -12.80
CA PHE A 4 15.03 -13.91 -11.60
C PHE A 4 14.20 -13.14 -10.56
N THR A 5 13.72 -13.83 -9.52
CA THR A 5 13.41 -13.20 -8.25
C THR A 5 14.75 -12.81 -7.62
N GLY A 6 15.00 -11.52 -7.40
CA GLY A 6 16.28 -11.04 -6.84
C GLY A 6 16.62 -11.59 -5.45
N LEU A 7 15.71 -12.33 -4.81
CA LEU A 7 15.95 -13.01 -3.54
C LEU A 7 16.95 -14.16 -3.65
N ASP A 8 16.97 -14.89 -4.75
CA ASP A 8 17.85 -16.06 -4.93
C ASP A 8 19.33 -15.71 -4.76
N ILE A 9 19.69 -14.48 -5.10
CA ILE A 9 21.06 -13.99 -4.93
C ILE A 9 21.31 -13.44 -3.51
N LEU A 10 20.28 -13.21 -2.68
CA LEU A 10 20.42 -12.63 -1.35
C LEU A 10 20.14 -13.61 -0.20
N LEU A 11 19.55 -14.78 -0.44
CA LEU A 11 19.35 -15.80 0.59
C LEU A 11 20.70 -16.43 0.97
N ASP A 12 21.13 -16.23 2.21
CA ASP A 12 22.36 -16.81 2.74
C ASP A 12 22.13 -18.28 3.14
N PRO A 13 22.81 -19.26 2.51
CA PRO A 13 22.62 -20.67 2.80
C PRO A 13 23.08 -21.06 4.21
N GLU A 14 23.89 -20.24 4.90
CA GLU A 14 24.32 -20.51 6.27
C GLU A 14 23.25 -20.17 7.31
N THR A 15 22.37 -19.23 7.01
CA THR A 15 21.40 -18.67 7.97
C THR A 15 19.95 -18.80 7.52
N GLY A 16 19.72 -19.04 6.22
CA GLY A 16 18.40 -19.06 5.61
C GLY A 16 17.69 -17.70 5.63
N LEU A 17 18.43 -16.61 5.85
CA LEU A 17 17.92 -15.23 5.89
C LEU A 17 18.54 -14.41 4.76
N ALA A 18 17.90 -13.29 4.42
CA ALA A 18 18.45 -12.32 3.50
C ALA A 18 19.71 -11.70 4.10
N ARG A 19 20.81 -11.72 3.34
CA ARG A 19 22.09 -11.13 3.72
C ARG A 19 22.60 -10.23 2.59
N PRO A 20 22.97 -8.98 2.89
CA PRO A 20 23.51 -8.09 1.89
C PRO A 20 24.81 -8.63 1.30
N ARG A 21 25.09 -8.24 0.05
CA ARG A 21 26.32 -8.61 -0.66
C ARG A 21 27.13 -7.37 -1.02
N ASP A 22 28.44 -7.51 -0.93
CA ASP A 22 29.43 -6.59 -1.50
C ASP A 22 30.27 -7.34 -2.54
N ASN A 23 30.34 -6.79 -3.75
CA ASN A 23 31.04 -7.38 -4.90
C ASN A 23 30.74 -8.88 -5.13
N GLY A 24 29.47 -9.26 -4.99
CA GLY A 24 28.99 -10.63 -5.21
C GLY A 24 29.19 -11.59 -4.03
N THR A 25 29.84 -11.15 -2.95
CA THR A 25 30.06 -11.95 -1.74
C THR A 25 29.19 -11.47 -0.58
N PHE A 26 28.70 -12.38 0.25
CA PHE A 26 27.94 -12.02 1.46
C PHE A 26 28.81 -11.24 2.44
N LEU A 27 28.23 -10.22 3.08
CA LEU A 27 28.92 -9.41 4.09
C LEU A 27 29.38 -10.29 5.26
N LYS A 28 30.69 -10.41 5.49
CA LYS A 28 31.26 -11.30 6.52
C LYS A 28 30.79 -11.02 7.94
N ARG A 29 30.59 -9.74 8.29
CA ARG A 29 29.94 -9.36 9.55
C ARG A 29 28.45 -9.30 9.31
N TYR A 30 27.72 -10.15 10.01
CA TYR A 30 26.28 -10.27 9.87
C TYR A 30 25.70 -10.64 11.24
N GLU A 31 24.79 -9.80 11.72
CA GLU A 31 23.94 -10.05 12.86
C GLU A 31 22.51 -9.75 12.39
N PRO A 32 21.61 -10.75 12.33
CA PRO A 32 20.31 -10.58 11.69
C PRO A 32 19.39 -9.58 12.41
N ARG A 33 19.68 -9.26 13.68
CA ARG A 33 18.98 -8.22 14.46
C ARG A 33 19.53 -6.81 14.24
N GLU A 34 20.60 -6.68 13.45
CA GLU A 34 21.24 -5.39 13.17
C GLU A 34 20.38 -4.55 12.24
N VAL A 35 19.96 -3.39 12.74
CA VAL A 35 19.34 -2.34 11.96
C VAL A 35 20.46 -1.53 11.30
N ASN A 36 20.45 -1.46 9.98
CA ASN A 36 21.47 -0.79 9.18
C ASN A 36 20.86 -0.20 7.91
N ASN A 37 21.70 0.23 6.96
CA ASN A 37 21.26 0.89 5.72
C ASN A 37 20.97 -0.09 4.57
N ASN A 38 21.09 -1.39 4.79
CA ASN A 38 20.78 -2.40 3.77
C ASN A 38 19.30 -2.81 3.78
N PHE A 39 18.60 -2.54 4.89
CA PHE A 39 17.20 -2.83 5.09
C PHE A 39 16.49 -1.52 5.47
N THR A 40 15.42 -1.18 4.76
CA THR A 40 14.67 0.06 4.99
C THR A 40 13.89 -0.04 6.30
N GLU A 41 14.28 0.73 7.31
CA GLU A 41 13.58 0.83 8.59
C GLU A 41 13.36 -0.50 9.32
N ALA A 42 14.26 -1.45 9.08
CA ALA A 42 14.11 -2.83 9.49
C ALA A 42 15.47 -3.51 9.65
N ASN A 43 15.45 -4.80 9.95
CA ASN A 43 16.63 -5.67 9.92
C ASN A 43 16.41 -6.89 9.02
N ALA A 44 17.38 -7.81 9.04
CA ALA A 44 17.35 -8.98 8.19
C ALA A 44 16.21 -9.93 8.54
N TRP A 45 15.85 -10.06 9.82
CA TRP A 45 14.69 -10.87 10.22
C TRP A 45 13.44 -10.40 9.51
N GLN A 46 13.10 -9.13 9.58
CA GLN A 46 11.83 -8.62 9.06
C GLN A 46 11.73 -8.73 7.52
N TYR A 47 12.80 -8.40 6.79
CA TYR A 47 12.79 -8.46 5.32
C TYR A 47 12.94 -9.85 4.71
N SER A 48 13.46 -10.83 5.46
CA SER A 48 13.67 -12.19 4.93
C SER A 48 12.35 -12.89 4.53
N PHE A 49 11.22 -12.42 5.04
CA PHE A 49 9.91 -13.02 4.85
C PHE A 49 9.06 -12.33 3.77
N SER A 50 9.57 -11.32 3.07
CA SER A 50 8.88 -10.62 1.96
C SER A 50 8.67 -11.37 0.62
N PRO A 51 9.29 -12.53 0.32
CA PRO A 51 9.08 -13.30 -0.93
C PRO A 51 7.70 -13.96 -1.11
N ILE A 52 6.64 -13.30 -0.66
CA ILE A 52 5.28 -13.86 -0.56
C ILE A 52 4.62 -14.16 -1.91
N HIS A 53 5.11 -13.57 -3.00
CA HIS A 53 4.59 -13.82 -4.35
C HIS A 53 5.02 -15.17 -4.95
N ASP A 54 6.06 -15.81 -4.41
CA ASP A 54 6.55 -17.12 -4.85
C ASP A 54 6.99 -17.96 -3.64
N LEU A 55 6.01 -18.24 -2.76
CA LEU A 55 6.23 -19.00 -1.53
C LEU A 55 6.82 -20.39 -1.79
N LYS A 56 6.44 -21.03 -2.91
CA LYS A 56 6.95 -22.37 -3.25
C LYS A 56 8.44 -22.34 -3.50
N ARG A 57 8.89 -21.45 -4.39
CA ARG A 57 10.33 -21.33 -4.70
C ARG A 57 11.11 -20.96 -3.45
N TRP A 58 10.58 -20.06 -2.62
CA TRP A 58 11.23 -19.68 -1.37
C TRP A 58 11.35 -20.86 -0.40
N GLN A 59 10.29 -21.65 -0.21
CA GLN A 59 10.33 -22.88 0.59
C GLN A 59 11.33 -23.90 0.05
N ASP A 60 11.40 -24.07 -1.28
CA ASP A 60 12.36 -24.97 -1.92
C ASP A 60 13.81 -24.49 -1.71
N MET A 61 14.06 -23.18 -1.77
CA MET A 61 15.37 -22.58 -1.51
C MET A 61 15.80 -22.71 -0.05
N LEU A 62 14.87 -22.51 0.90
CA LEU A 62 15.11 -22.78 2.32
C LEU A 62 15.46 -24.25 2.52
N GLY A 63 14.68 -25.16 1.93
CA GLY A 63 14.91 -26.61 2.00
C GLY A 63 16.26 -27.03 1.44
N GLN A 64 16.69 -26.45 0.33
CA GLN A 64 18.04 -26.67 -0.24
C GLN A 64 19.17 -26.22 0.69
N SER A 65 18.90 -25.22 1.54
CA SER A 65 19.83 -24.69 2.54
C SER A 65 19.69 -25.36 3.91
N GLY A 66 18.84 -26.39 4.04
CA GLY A 66 18.62 -27.12 5.30
C GLY A 66 17.66 -26.44 6.28
N PHE A 67 16.94 -25.40 5.85
CA PHE A 67 15.94 -24.69 6.66
C PHE A 67 14.51 -25.01 6.20
N SER A 68 13.53 -24.69 7.03
CA SER A 68 12.11 -24.69 6.67
C SER A 68 11.51 -23.32 6.92
N LEU A 69 10.45 -22.96 6.18
CA LEU A 69 9.71 -21.72 6.41
C LEU A 69 9.21 -21.64 7.86
N GLU A 70 8.61 -22.72 8.34
CA GLU A 70 8.10 -22.81 9.70
C GLU A 70 9.22 -22.63 10.74
N GLY A 71 10.37 -23.29 10.56
CA GLY A 71 11.49 -23.15 11.48
C GLY A 71 12.04 -21.73 11.51
N GLN A 72 12.03 -21.01 10.38
CA GLN A 72 12.42 -19.60 10.34
C GLN A 72 11.39 -18.68 11.00
N LEU A 73 10.09 -18.97 10.84
CA LEU A 73 9.04 -18.22 11.53
C LEU A 73 9.16 -18.42 13.05
N ASP A 74 9.31 -19.66 13.51
CA ASP A 74 9.52 -19.98 14.93
C ASP A 74 10.76 -19.24 15.46
N ALA A 75 11.88 -19.29 14.72
CA ALA A 75 13.10 -18.58 15.09
C ALA A 75 12.94 -17.05 15.16
N LEU A 76 12.12 -16.44 14.28
CA LEU A 76 11.83 -15.00 14.31
C LEU A 76 11.06 -14.61 15.58
N PHE A 77 10.02 -15.38 15.93
CA PHE A 77 9.21 -15.09 17.12
C PHE A 77 9.91 -15.43 18.45
N ASP A 78 10.87 -16.36 18.43
CA ASP A 78 11.64 -16.76 19.61
C ASP A 78 12.95 -15.97 19.79
N ALA A 79 13.44 -15.28 18.75
CA ALA A 79 14.66 -14.49 18.83
C ALA A 79 14.56 -13.35 19.86
N PRO A 80 15.67 -12.91 20.49
CA PRO A 80 15.62 -11.79 21.43
C PRO A 80 15.11 -10.52 20.76
N SER A 81 14.14 -9.82 21.36
CA SER A 81 13.57 -8.60 20.78
C SER A 81 14.54 -7.42 20.67
N GLN A 82 15.60 -7.41 21.48
CA GLN A 82 16.59 -6.35 21.41
C GLN A 82 17.28 -6.31 20.04
N THR A 83 17.06 -5.21 19.31
CA THR A 83 17.79 -4.86 18.09
C THR A 83 19.19 -4.36 18.42
N VAL A 84 20.07 -4.39 17.43
CA VAL A 84 21.42 -3.78 17.51
C VAL A 84 21.65 -2.90 16.29
N GLY A 85 22.76 -2.14 16.27
CA GLY A 85 23.05 -1.22 15.17
C GLY A 85 22.46 0.17 15.43
N ARG A 86 21.84 0.77 14.42
CA ARG A 86 21.22 2.10 14.56
C ARG A 86 19.88 2.02 15.28
N ASP A 87 19.55 3.04 16.05
CA ASP A 87 18.19 3.21 16.57
C ASP A 87 17.25 3.59 15.43
N GLN A 88 16.09 2.92 15.35
CA GLN A 88 15.04 3.20 14.37
C GLN A 88 13.71 3.31 15.13
N ALA A 89 13.06 4.46 15.03
CA ALA A 89 11.85 4.78 15.81
C ALA A 89 10.65 3.91 15.41
N ASP A 90 10.60 3.44 14.16
CA ASP A 90 9.47 2.69 13.62
C ASP A 90 9.50 1.20 13.98
N ILE A 91 10.60 0.70 14.57
CA ILE A 91 10.70 -0.70 15.02
C ILE A 91 10.16 -0.81 16.45
N THR A 92 8.85 -0.99 16.56
CA THR A 92 8.09 -1.09 17.80
C THR A 92 7.08 -2.25 17.76
N GLY A 93 6.42 -2.54 18.89
CA GLY A 93 5.48 -3.66 18.98
C GLY A 93 6.14 -5.02 18.75
N LEU A 94 7.19 -5.32 19.51
CA LEU A 94 8.05 -6.48 19.27
C LEU A 94 7.52 -7.77 19.92
N ILE A 95 7.43 -8.85 19.14
CA ILE A 95 7.32 -10.24 19.63
C ILE A 95 8.49 -11.03 19.05
N GLY A 96 9.52 -11.24 19.86
CA GLY A 96 10.82 -11.60 19.32
C GLY A 96 11.29 -10.53 18.33
N GLN A 97 11.59 -10.93 17.09
CA GLN A 97 12.00 -10.02 16.01
C GLN A 97 10.86 -9.57 15.08
N TYR A 98 9.64 -10.07 15.28
CA TYR A 98 8.44 -9.50 14.67
C TYR A 98 8.22 -8.08 15.20
N ALA A 99 8.05 -7.08 14.33
CA ALA A 99 7.78 -5.69 14.72
C ALA A 99 6.45 -5.21 14.14
N HIS A 100 5.41 -5.16 14.95
CA HIS A 100 4.07 -4.79 14.48
C HIS A 100 3.93 -3.32 14.13
N GLY A 101 4.76 -2.44 14.69
CA GLY A 101 4.68 -1.01 14.42
C GLY A 101 5.14 -0.59 13.02
N ASN A 102 5.54 -1.53 12.16
CA ASN A 102 6.02 -1.25 10.81
C ASN A 102 5.60 -2.35 9.81
N GLU A 103 5.30 -1.94 8.59
CA GLU A 103 4.74 -2.76 7.50
C GLU A 103 5.54 -4.00 7.12
N PRO A 104 6.88 -4.02 7.13
CA PRO A 104 7.65 -5.20 6.72
C PRO A 104 7.28 -6.47 7.49
N SER A 105 6.70 -6.35 8.69
CA SER A 105 6.28 -7.50 9.49
C SER A 105 4.82 -7.91 9.32
N HIS A 106 3.95 -7.07 8.73
CA HIS A 106 2.49 -7.24 8.80
C HIS A 106 1.99 -8.61 8.30
N HIS A 107 2.64 -9.20 7.30
CA HIS A 107 2.28 -10.48 6.72
C HIS A 107 2.93 -11.69 7.40
N ILE A 108 3.91 -11.52 8.29
CA ILE A 108 4.78 -12.60 8.77
C ILE A 108 4.00 -13.66 9.55
N ALA A 109 3.12 -13.26 10.49
CA ALA A 109 2.30 -14.20 11.25
C ALA A 109 1.37 -15.04 10.34
N TRP A 110 0.95 -14.46 9.21
CA TRP A 110 0.08 -15.12 8.24
C TRP A 110 0.81 -16.16 7.37
N LEU A 111 2.15 -16.16 7.34
CA LEU A 111 2.93 -17.12 6.56
C LEU A 111 2.83 -18.56 7.09
N TYR A 112 2.46 -18.75 8.35
CA TYR A 112 2.15 -20.08 8.88
C TYR A 112 0.98 -20.74 8.12
N ALA A 113 0.09 -19.98 7.47
CA ALA A 113 -0.97 -20.50 6.59
C ALA A 113 -0.42 -21.34 5.41
N ALA A 114 0.85 -21.14 5.05
CA ALA A 114 1.57 -21.90 4.03
C ALA A 114 2.46 -23.02 4.60
N THR A 115 2.38 -23.30 5.90
CA THR A 115 3.12 -24.35 6.61
C THR A 115 2.19 -25.50 7.02
N GLN A 116 2.75 -26.53 7.68
CA GLN A 116 1.96 -27.63 8.24
C GLN A 116 1.34 -27.27 9.61
N HIS A 117 1.66 -26.09 10.14
CA HIS A 117 1.26 -25.62 11.46
C HIS A 117 0.62 -24.22 11.43
N PRO A 118 -0.48 -24.03 10.68
CA PRO A 118 -1.17 -22.73 10.56
C PRO A 118 -1.74 -22.21 11.88
N GLU A 119 -2.04 -23.09 12.84
CA GLU A 119 -2.51 -22.74 14.17
C GLU A 119 -1.53 -21.84 14.93
N LYS A 120 -0.21 -21.98 14.69
CA LYS A 120 0.82 -21.10 15.26
C LYS A 120 0.64 -19.65 14.81
N GLY A 121 0.41 -19.44 13.52
CA GLY A 121 0.17 -18.11 12.96
C GLY A 121 -1.11 -17.48 13.47
N GLN A 122 -2.19 -18.27 13.58
CA GLN A 122 -3.47 -17.80 14.09
C GLN A 122 -3.36 -17.38 15.57
N ALA A 123 -2.60 -18.11 16.38
CA ALA A 123 -2.29 -17.72 17.75
C ALA A 123 -1.52 -16.39 17.81
N ARG A 124 -0.54 -16.17 16.91
CA ARG A 124 0.16 -14.88 16.82
C ARG A 124 -0.74 -13.74 16.36
N VAL A 125 -1.59 -13.95 15.36
CA VAL A 125 -2.57 -12.95 14.91
C VAL A 125 -3.50 -12.55 16.06
N ARG A 126 -3.97 -13.53 16.84
CA ARG A 126 -4.78 -13.31 18.04
C ARG A 126 -4.03 -12.48 19.09
N GLU A 127 -2.80 -12.87 19.42
CA GLU A 127 -1.94 -12.16 20.37
C GLU A 127 -1.74 -10.70 19.96
N ILE A 128 -1.42 -10.45 18.69
CA ILE A 128 -1.23 -9.10 18.14
C ILE A 128 -2.52 -8.28 18.28
N LEU A 129 -3.66 -8.81 17.84
CA LEU A 129 -4.95 -8.13 17.93
C LEU A 129 -5.31 -7.72 19.38
N GLU A 130 -4.99 -8.57 20.36
CA GLU A 130 -5.37 -8.36 21.77
C GLU A 130 -4.37 -7.51 22.55
N THR A 131 -3.10 -7.46 22.14
CA THR A 131 -2.03 -6.81 22.92
C THR A 131 -1.47 -5.56 22.28
N MET A 132 -1.64 -5.38 20.96
CA MET A 132 -1.01 -4.29 20.20
C MET A 132 -1.98 -3.23 19.71
N TYR A 133 -3.26 -3.38 20.03
CA TYR A 133 -4.30 -2.41 19.73
C TYR A 133 -5.09 -2.05 20.99
N SER A 134 -5.42 -0.77 21.15
CA SER A 134 -6.35 -0.32 22.18
C SER A 134 -7.19 0.86 21.71
N ASP A 135 -8.22 1.20 22.48
CA ASP A 135 -9.06 2.37 22.26
C ASP A 135 -8.51 3.65 22.93
N GLN A 136 -7.28 3.59 23.47
CA GLN A 136 -6.60 4.71 24.11
C GLN A 136 -5.83 5.57 23.08
N PRO A 137 -5.44 6.82 23.41
CA PRO A 137 -4.71 7.69 22.49
C PRO A 137 -3.39 7.10 21.95
N ASP A 138 -2.76 6.18 22.69
CA ASP A 138 -1.56 5.42 22.32
C ASP A 138 -1.90 4.01 21.82
N GLY A 139 -3.09 3.82 21.25
CA GLY A 139 -3.66 2.52 20.90
C GLY A 139 -3.04 1.80 19.71
N TYR A 140 -1.96 2.31 19.12
CA TYR A 140 -1.20 1.67 18.06
C TYR A 140 0.27 1.55 18.45
N GLN A 141 0.93 0.48 18.00
CA GLN A 141 2.35 0.28 18.30
C GLN A 141 3.28 1.16 17.44
N GLY A 142 2.82 1.71 16.32
CA GLY A 142 3.64 2.50 15.40
C GLY A 142 2.83 3.56 14.66
N ASN A 143 3.39 4.06 13.55
CA ASN A 143 2.68 5.01 12.68
C ASN A 143 1.43 4.34 12.11
N GLU A 144 0.36 5.10 11.94
CA GLU A 144 -0.92 4.56 11.42
C GLU A 144 -0.85 4.27 9.90
N ASP A 145 0.08 4.95 9.22
CA ASP A 145 0.41 4.86 7.81
C ASP A 145 -0.82 4.86 6.90
N CYS A 146 -1.57 5.95 7.02
CA CYS A 146 -2.68 6.32 6.13
C CYS A 146 -3.75 5.23 6.00
N GLY A 147 -4.04 4.50 7.08
CA GLY A 147 -5.02 3.43 7.14
C GLY A 147 -4.41 2.03 7.20
N GLN A 148 -3.10 1.86 7.05
CA GLN A 148 -2.48 0.55 6.94
C GLN A 148 -2.58 -0.26 8.24
N MET A 149 -2.26 0.34 9.39
CA MET A 149 -2.39 -0.32 10.70
C MET A 149 -3.86 -0.64 11.03
N SER A 150 -4.75 0.29 10.72
CA SER A 150 -6.19 0.12 10.92
C SER A 150 -6.77 -0.96 10.00
N ALA A 151 -6.33 -1.03 8.74
CA ALA A 151 -6.75 -2.05 7.79
C ALA A 151 -6.29 -3.44 8.23
N TRP A 152 -5.06 -3.55 8.77
CA TRP A 152 -4.57 -4.79 9.35
C TRP A 152 -5.48 -5.26 10.49
N TYR A 153 -5.82 -4.40 11.44
CA TYR A 153 -6.73 -4.72 12.54
C TYR A 153 -8.11 -5.16 12.02
N VAL A 154 -8.72 -4.37 11.13
CA VAL A 154 -10.06 -4.63 10.62
C VAL A 154 -10.12 -5.98 9.90
N MET A 155 -9.24 -6.20 8.93
CA MET A 155 -9.18 -7.45 8.16
C MET A 155 -8.90 -8.66 9.07
N SER A 156 -7.89 -8.55 9.92
CA SER A 156 -7.51 -9.62 10.85
C SER A 156 -8.63 -9.92 11.85
N SER A 157 -9.39 -8.90 12.29
CA SER A 157 -10.54 -9.08 13.18
C SER A 157 -11.72 -9.81 12.52
N TRP A 158 -11.83 -9.75 11.20
CA TRP A 158 -12.77 -10.55 10.41
C TRP A 158 -12.27 -11.97 10.15
N GLY A 159 -11.01 -12.27 10.50
CA GLY A 159 -10.37 -13.55 10.23
C GLY A 159 -9.84 -13.68 8.80
N LEU A 160 -9.66 -12.57 8.08
CA LEU A 160 -9.20 -12.55 6.68
C LEU A 160 -7.93 -11.72 6.54
N TYR A 161 -7.00 -12.14 5.69
CA TYR A 161 -5.83 -11.33 5.34
C TYR A 161 -5.37 -11.55 3.89
N PRO A 162 -5.15 -10.49 3.10
CA PRO A 162 -4.68 -10.60 1.73
C PRO A 162 -3.17 -10.86 1.72
N LEU A 163 -2.76 -12.10 2.04
CA LEU A 163 -1.36 -12.47 2.22
C LEU A 163 -0.49 -12.14 1.02
N VAL A 164 -1.02 -12.32 -0.20
CA VAL A 164 -0.34 -11.98 -1.44
C VAL A 164 -1.19 -10.95 -2.18
N PRO A 165 -0.96 -9.65 -1.98
CA PRO A 165 -1.69 -8.61 -2.69
C PRO A 165 -1.62 -8.82 -4.21
N GLY A 166 -2.77 -8.80 -4.89
CA GLY A 166 -2.89 -9.17 -6.30
C GLY A 166 -3.35 -10.62 -6.55
N GLU A 167 -3.48 -11.42 -5.49
CA GLU A 167 -4.24 -12.67 -5.52
C GLU A 167 -5.63 -12.48 -4.92
N ALA A 168 -6.64 -13.03 -5.58
CA ALA A 168 -8.03 -12.98 -5.13
C ALA A 168 -8.30 -14.05 -4.05
N GLN A 169 -7.45 -14.11 -3.03
CA GLN A 169 -7.50 -15.07 -1.92
C GLN A 169 -7.11 -14.41 -0.61
N TYR A 170 -7.70 -14.90 0.48
CA TYR A 170 -7.49 -14.43 1.84
C TYR A 170 -6.99 -15.59 2.70
N ALA A 171 -5.85 -15.40 3.38
CA ALA A 171 -5.44 -16.29 4.45
C ALA A 171 -6.43 -16.17 5.63
N LEU A 172 -6.66 -17.28 6.32
CA LEU A 172 -7.70 -17.38 7.33
C LEU A 172 -7.15 -17.47 8.75
N ALA A 173 -7.82 -16.76 9.66
CA ALA A 173 -7.65 -16.87 11.10
C ALA A 173 -9.02 -16.89 11.81
N ALA A 174 -9.02 -17.16 13.11
CA ALA A 174 -10.23 -17.10 13.92
C ALA A 174 -10.70 -15.65 14.08
N PRO A 175 -11.94 -15.29 13.66
CA PRO A 175 -12.46 -13.93 13.80
C PRO A 175 -12.52 -13.48 15.28
N LEU A 176 -12.42 -12.16 15.52
CA LEU A 176 -12.69 -11.58 16.85
C LEU A 176 -14.20 -11.53 17.14
N TRP A 177 -14.98 -11.21 16.12
CA TRP A 177 -16.42 -10.96 16.22
C TRP A 177 -17.23 -12.23 16.06
N GLU A 178 -18.41 -12.28 16.69
CA GLU A 178 -19.36 -13.38 16.52
C GLU A 178 -20.01 -13.39 15.14
N SER A 179 -20.23 -12.20 14.57
CA SER A 179 -20.75 -12.04 13.21
C SER A 179 -20.20 -10.77 12.58
N VAL A 180 -19.88 -10.84 11.29
CA VAL A 180 -19.42 -9.73 10.45
C VAL A 180 -20.27 -9.72 9.19
N HIS A 181 -20.96 -8.61 8.94
CA HIS A 181 -21.76 -8.43 7.73
C HIS A 181 -21.10 -7.40 6.79
N LEU A 182 -20.82 -7.85 5.56
CA LEU A 182 -20.15 -7.12 4.48
C LEU A 182 -21.15 -6.93 3.32
N PRO A 183 -22.03 -5.90 3.39
CA PRO A 183 -23.19 -5.76 2.49
C PRO A 183 -22.83 -5.47 1.03
N GLN A 184 -21.57 -5.20 0.71
CA GLN A 184 -21.14 -4.81 -0.65
C GLN A 184 -20.07 -5.75 -1.21
N VAL A 185 -19.93 -6.93 -0.61
CA VAL A 185 -19.17 -8.05 -1.16
C VAL A 185 -20.18 -9.01 -1.80
N GLY A 186 -19.99 -9.38 -3.06
CA GLY A 186 -20.96 -10.18 -3.81
C GLY A 186 -22.27 -9.44 -4.11
N ALA A 187 -23.20 -10.11 -4.79
CA ALA A 187 -24.48 -9.50 -5.19
C ALA A 187 -25.44 -9.28 -4.00
N ASP A 188 -25.38 -10.17 -3.01
CA ASP A 188 -26.34 -10.24 -1.89
C ASP A 188 -25.72 -9.81 -0.55
N GLY A 189 -24.45 -9.36 -0.55
CA GLY A 189 -23.66 -9.18 0.67
C GLY A 189 -23.12 -10.50 1.21
N VAL A 190 -22.07 -10.42 2.03
CA VAL A 190 -21.45 -11.58 2.67
C VAL A 190 -21.52 -11.47 4.18
N THR A 191 -21.87 -12.57 4.85
CA THR A 191 -21.88 -12.66 6.31
C THR A 191 -20.91 -13.74 6.77
N LEU A 192 -20.00 -13.38 7.67
CA LEU A 192 -19.06 -14.29 8.32
C LEU A 192 -19.52 -14.50 9.76
N ASN A 193 -19.81 -15.74 10.14
CA ASN A 193 -20.24 -16.09 11.48
C ASN A 193 -19.15 -16.90 12.17
N ARG A 194 -18.87 -16.59 13.44
CA ARG A 194 -17.96 -17.37 14.27
C ARG A 194 -18.73 -18.26 15.21
N MET A 195 -18.34 -19.53 15.24
CA MET A 195 -18.79 -20.51 16.23
C MET A 195 -17.64 -20.94 17.12
N GLY A 196 -17.88 -20.88 18.43
CA GLY A 196 -16.85 -21.01 19.46
C GLY A 196 -16.17 -19.67 19.79
N HIS A 197 -15.28 -19.71 20.78
CA HIS A 197 -14.57 -18.55 21.33
C HIS A 197 -13.05 -18.73 21.31
N GLY A 198 -12.59 -19.68 20.50
CA GLY A 198 -11.20 -20.13 20.47
C GLY A 198 -10.27 -19.21 19.69
N PRO A 199 -8.96 -19.21 20.00
CA PRO A 199 -7.97 -18.42 19.26
C PRO A 199 -7.60 -19.01 17.89
N CYS A 200 -7.93 -20.29 17.64
CA CYS A 200 -7.55 -21.02 16.43
C CYS A 200 -8.78 -21.44 15.62
N LEU A 201 -8.67 -21.39 14.30
CA LEU A 201 -9.64 -21.84 13.32
C LEU A 201 -9.50 -23.35 13.11
N MET A 202 -10.58 -24.07 13.37
CA MET A 202 -10.76 -25.47 12.97
C MET A 202 -11.17 -25.57 11.49
N GLY A 203 -11.94 -24.62 10.97
CA GLY A 203 -12.34 -24.64 9.57
C GLY A 203 -13.32 -23.55 9.23
N CYS A 204 -13.52 -23.33 7.93
CA CYS A 204 -14.52 -22.42 7.40
C CYS A 204 -15.33 -23.14 6.33
N LEU A 205 -16.65 -23.07 6.42
CA LEU A 205 -17.57 -23.66 5.45
C LEU A 205 -18.69 -22.68 5.09
N PRO A 206 -19.17 -22.68 3.84
CA PRO A 206 -20.45 -22.09 3.50
C PRO A 206 -21.61 -22.66 4.34
N MET A 207 -22.58 -21.81 4.73
CA MET A 207 -23.72 -22.21 5.55
C MET A 207 -24.55 -23.34 4.91
N ASP A 208 -24.70 -23.33 3.59
CA ASP A 208 -25.44 -24.37 2.86
C ASP A 208 -24.78 -25.75 2.92
N GLN A 209 -23.45 -25.80 3.09
CA GLN A 209 -22.72 -27.05 3.33
C GLN A 209 -22.89 -27.54 4.76
N VAL A 210 -22.89 -26.63 5.74
CA VAL A 210 -23.16 -26.97 7.16
C VAL A 210 -24.54 -27.61 7.30
N LEU A 211 -25.57 -27.00 6.70
CA LEU A 211 -26.96 -27.49 6.75
C LEU A 211 -27.18 -28.84 6.05
N ARG A 212 -26.29 -29.22 5.13
CA ARG A 212 -26.33 -30.50 4.42
C ARG A 212 -25.53 -31.61 5.09
N SER A 213 -24.74 -31.28 6.12
CA SER A 213 -23.98 -32.30 6.85
C SER A 213 -24.91 -33.10 7.76
N ASP A 214 -24.84 -34.44 7.66
CA ASP A 214 -25.65 -35.37 8.46
C ASP A 214 -25.20 -35.44 9.94
N THR A 215 -24.36 -34.50 10.37
CA THR A 215 -23.69 -34.50 11.67
C THR A 215 -24.62 -33.93 12.74
N PRO A 216 -24.94 -34.69 13.81
CA PRO A 216 -25.94 -34.28 14.78
C PRO A 216 -25.49 -33.05 15.61
N GLY A 217 -26.29 -31.99 15.53
CA GLY A 217 -26.33 -30.86 16.48
C GLY A 217 -25.07 -30.01 16.60
N LEU A 218 -25.11 -28.79 16.06
CA LEU A 218 -24.12 -27.72 16.30
C LEU A 218 -23.81 -27.48 17.80
N GLU A 219 -24.70 -27.91 18.70
CA GLU A 219 -24.56 -27.79 20.15
C GLU A 219 -23.46 -28.69 20.76
N SER A 220 -22.87 -29.62 19.98
CA SER A 220 -21.85 -30.58 20.45
C SER A 220 -20.40 -30.25 20.06
N ILE A 221 -20.16 -29.08 19.45
CA ILE A 221 -18.84 -28.64 18.94
C ILE A 221 -17.78 -28.48 20.04
N ASP A 222 -18.20 -28.51 21.30
CA ASP A 222 -17.32 -28.56 22.47
C ASP A 222 -16.60 -29.91 22.66
N GLY A 223 -16.98 -30.95 21.92
CA GLY A 223 -16.32 -32.26 21.91
C GLY A 223 -15.43 -32.45 20.67
N GLU A 224 -14.11 -32.50 20.88
CA GLU A 224 -13.04 -32.58 19.86
C GLU A 224 -13.19 -33.68 18.77
N ALA A 225 -14.09 -34.65 18.92
CA ALA A 225 -14.16 -35.84 18.08
C ALA A 225 -15.21 -35.82 16.96
N GLY A 226 -16.26 -34.97 17.04
CA GLY A 226 -17.39 -35.02 16.10
C GLY A 226 -17.30 -34.05 14.92
N VAL A 227 -16.53 -32.97 15.07
CA VAL A 227 -16.47 -31.86 14.10
C VAL A 227 -15.31 -32.01 13.11
N ALA A 228 -14.26 -32.76 13.49
CA ALA A 228 -13.09 -32.98 12.64
C ALA A 228 -13.46 -33.67 11.31
N ASP A 229 -14.46 -34.55 11.33
CA ASP A 229 -14.95 -35.27 10.14
C ASP A 229 -15.72 -34.37 9.15
N LEU A 230 -16.13 -33.16 9.56
CA LEU A 230 -16.77 -32.17 8.67
C LEU A 230 -15.77 -31.49 7.72
N PHE A 231 -14.48 -31.53 8.06
CA PHE A 231 -13.45 -30.80 7.33
C PHE A 231 -12.48 -31.78 6.64
N GLU A 232 -12.83 -32.23 5.43
CA GLU A 232 -11.87 -32.92 4.57
C GLU A 232 -10.79 -31.94 4.09
N GLY A 233 -9.69 -31.86 4.85
CA GLY A 233 -8.58 -30.97 4.57
C GLY A 233 -8.90 -29.53 4.97
N HIS A 234 -8.40 -29.13 6.12
CA HIS A 234 -8.59 -27.79 6.65
C HIS A 234 -8.13 -26.72 5.63
N GLN A 235 -9.02 -25.76 5.34
CA GLN A 235 -8.71 -24.62 4.47
C GLN A 235 -8.00 -23.53 5.26
N THR A 236 -6.81 -23.15 4.81
CA THR A 236 -6.07 -21.97 5.33
C THR A 236 -6.29 -20.72 4.49
N TYR A 237 -7.01 -20.84 3.38
CA TYR A 237 -7.32 -19.75 2.46
C TYR A 237 -8.79 -19.82 2.01
N LEU A 238 -9.38 -18.65 1.77
CA LEU A 238 -10.69 -18.48 1.14
C LEU A 238 -10.54 -17.60 -0.10
N SER A 239 -10.99 -18.09 -1.26
CA SER A 239 -10.97 -17.28 -2.48
C SER A 239 -12.08 -16.23 -2.50
N GLN A 240 -11.85 -15.12 -3.18
CA GLN A 240 -12.88 -14.11 -3.43
C GLN A 240 -14.08 -14.72 -4.16
N GLU A 241 -13.87 -15.61 -5.12
CA GLU A 241 -14.94 -16.32 -5.82
C GLU A 241 -15.80 -17.14 -4.85
N ALA A 242 -15.19 -17.86 -3.91
CA ALA A 242 -15.94 -18.64 -2.91
C ALA A 242 -16.71 -17.72 -1.95
N LEU A 243 -16.11 -16.59 -1.57
CA LEU A 243 -16.73 -15.54 -0.75
C LEU A 243 -17.97 -14.94 -1.44
N GLU A 244 -17.91 -14.74 -2.76
CA GLU A 244 -19.00 -14.14 -3.54
C GLU A 244 -20.07 -15.16 -3.96
N ALA A 245 -19.69 -16.42 -4.18
CA ALA A 245 -20.62 -17.48 -4.56
C ALA A 245 -21.50 -17.96 -3.40
N HIS A 246 -21.03 -17.80 -2.16
CA HIS A 246 -21.75 -18.19 -0.95
C HIS A 246 -21.89 -16.98 0.00
N PRO A 247 -23.10 -16.42 0.17
CA PRO A 247 -23.28 -15.19 0.96
C PRO A 247 -23.14 -15.39 2.47
N GLU A 248 -23.06 -16.63 2.97
CA GLU A 248 -22.94 -16.93 4.39
C GLU A 248 -21.85 -17.98 4.63
N HIS A 249 -20.87 -17.63 5.47
CA HIS A 249 -19.78 -18.49 5.89
C HIS A 249 -19.76 -18.66 7.41
N VAL A 250 -19.35 -19.84 7.86
CA VAL A 250 -19.24 -20.21 9.28
C VAL A 250 -17.81 -20.63 9.58
N PHE A 251 -17.16 -19.88 10.49
CA PHE A 251 -15.83 -20.12 11.03
C PHE A 251 -15.95 -20.87 12.34
N PHE A 252 -15.42 -22.09 12.38
CA PHE A 252 -15.42 -22.94 13.58
C PHE A 252 -14.10 -22.77 14.31
N THR A 253 -14.13 -22.47 15.61
CA THR A 253 -12.93 -22.18 16.40
C THR A 253 -12.66 -23.21 17.49
N HIS A 254 -11.38 -23.52 17.71
CA HIS A 254 -10.90 -24.45 18.73
C HIS A 254 -10.62 -23.71 20.03
N ARG A 255 -11.21 -24.15 21.15
CA ARG A 255 -11.14 -23.48 22.47
C ARG A 255 -9.71 -23.25 22.99
N THR A 256 -8.78 -24.13 22.64
CA THR A 256 -7.37 -24.07 23.02
C THR A 256 -6.47 -24.14 21.79
N ILE A 257 -5.20 -23.74 21.93
CA ILE A 257 -4.20 -24.15 20.94
C ILE A 257 -3.97 -25.66 21.16
N PRO A 258 -4.22 -26.51 20.15
CA PRO A 258 -4.04 -27.96 20.28
C PRO A 258 -2.59 -28.32 20.64
N GLU A 259 -2.39 -29.32 21.50
CA GLU A 259 -1.05 -29.82 21.79
C GLU A 259 -0.40 -30.37 20.51
N ILE A 260 0.83 -29.92 20.24
CA ILE A 260 1.69 -30.33 19.12
C ILE A 260 1.89 -31.85 19.21
N GLY A 261 1.17 -32.61 18.38
CA GLY A 261 1.24 -34.08 18.40
C GLY A 261 0.03 -34.81 17.83
N ARG A 262 -1.13 -34.15 17.67
CA ARG A 262 -2.17 -34.68 16.77
C ARG A 262 -1.76 -34.40 15.33
N ASN A 263 -2.02 -35.34 14.43
CA ASN A 263 -1.67 -35.23 13.01
C ASN A 263 -2.45 -34.08 12.33
N TRP A 264 -1.93 -32.85 12.43
CA TRP A 264 -2.30 -31.70 11.56
C TRP A 264 -1.82 -31.91 10.11
N SER A 265 -1.21 -33.07 9.82
CA SER A 265 -0.78 -33.53 8.50
C SER A 265 -1.88 -33.65 7.45
N THR A 266 -3.14 -33.36 7.79
CA THR A 266 -4.29 -33.30 6.86
C THR A 266 -4.57 -31.90 6.32
N TYR A 267 -3.85 -30.86 6.77
CA TYR A 267 -3.83 -29.57 6.09
C TYR A 267 -3.26 -29.77 4.69
N THR A 268 -4.17 -29.89 3.71
CA THR A 268 -3.76 -29.85 2.32
C THR A 268 -3.55 -28.38 2.03
N ASN A 269 -2.29 -27.93 1.97
CA ASN A 269 -1.97 -26.62 1.44
C ASN A 269 -2.46 -26.58 -0.01
N ARG A 270 -3.68 -26.05 -0.18
CA ARG A 270 -4.31 -25.78 -1.47
C ARG A 270 -4.08 -24.33 -1.88
N HIS A 271 -3.03 -23.66 -1.38
CA HIS A 271 -2.54 -22.47 -2.06
C HIS A 271 -2.31 -22.93 -3.49
N PRO A 272 -3.08 -22.44 -4.48
CA PRO A 272 -2.78 -22.78 -5.85
C PRO A 272 -1.41 -22.18 -6.08
N PHE A 273 -0.38 -23.01 -6.13
CA PHE A 273 0.94 -22.60 -6.56
C PHE A 273 0.80 -22.30 -8.05
N VAL A 274 0.24 -21.14 -8.35
CA VAL A 274 0.06 -20.70 -9.72
C VAL A 274 1.46 -20.31 -10.20
N ASP A 275 2.04 -21.12 -11.07
CA ASP A 275 3.28 -20.80 -11.77
C ASP A 275 3.01 -19.56 -12.65
N ARG A 276 3.38 -18.37 -12.16
CA ARG A 276 2.99 -17.08 -12.74
C ARG A 276 4.02 -16.48 -13.69
N ARG A 277 4.84 -17.30 -14.34
CA ARG A 277 5.75 -16.80 -15.39
C ARG A 277 4.99 -16.13 -16.55
N ASP A 278 3.69 -16.43 -16.70
CA ASP A 278 2.88 -16.08 -17.86
C ASP A 278 1.52 -15.38 -17.53
N LEU A 279 1.29 -14.90 -16.29
CA LEU A 279 0.00 -14.30 -15.94
C LEU A 279 0.01 -12.77 -15.99
N ASP A 280 -0.89 -12.22 -16.81
CA ASP A 280 -1.35 -10.83 -16.71
C ASP A 280 -1.90 -10.61 -15.30
N LEU A 281 -1.13 -9.94 -14.46
CA LEU A 281 -1.56 -9.54 -13.13
C LEU A 281 -2.77 -8.61 -13.28
N LEU A 282 -3.96 -9.14 -12.97
CA LEU A 282 -5.13 -8.28 -12.80
C LEU A 282 -4.88 -7.39 -11.58
N PRO A 283 -5.22 -6.08 -11.64
CA PRO A 283 -5.06 -5.20 -10.50
C PRO A 283 -5.87 -5.74 -9.31
N ALA A 284 -5.29 -5.68 -8.12
CA ALA A 284 -5.97 -6.04 -6.88
C ALA A 284 -7.33 -5.29 -6.80
N PRO A 285 -8.39 -5.93 -6.27
CA PRO A 285 -9.66 -5.25 -6.06
C PRO A 285 -9.44 -3.99 -5.21
N ARG A 286 -9.99 -2.87 -5.67
CA ARG A 286 -9.95 -1.60 -4.95
C ARG A 286 -10.96 -1.69 -3.81
N ILE A 287 -10.48 -1.90 -2.59
CA ILE A 287 -11.31 -1.82 -1.38
C ILE A 287 -11.39 -0.36 -0.96
N GLU A 288 -12.57 0.24 -1.09
CA GLU A 288 -12.85 1.58 -0.55
C GLU A 288 -13.70 1.46 0.70
N VAL A 289 -13.08 1.67 1.86
CA VAL A 289 -13.80 1.80 3.12
C VAL A 289 -14.23 3.26 3.27
N ALA A 290 -15.41 3.59 2.78
CA ALA A 290 -16.00 4.90 3.03
C ALA A 290 -16.46 4.98 4.50
N ARG A 291 -15.82 5.83 5.32
CA ARG A 291 -16.37 6.20 6.63
C ARG A 291 -17.05 7.56 6.56
N ARG A 292 -18.31 7.61 7.01
CA ARG A 292 -18.99 8.83 7.44
C ARG A 292 -19.39 8.71 8.91
N PHE A 293 -19.28 9.81 9.63
CA PHE A 293 -19.61 9.94 11.04
C PHE A 293 -21.12 9.97 11.26
N GLU A 294 -21.70 8.81 11.55
CA GLU A 294 -22.70 8.53 12.60
C GLU A 294 -23.35 7.15 12.35
N GLY A 295 -23.31 6.26 13.36
CA GLY A 295 -24.30 5.19 13.55
C GLY A 295 -24.14 3.84 12.82
N SER A 296 -23.49 3.76 11.65
CA SER A 296 -23.17 2.45 11.00
C SER A 296 -22.11 2.60 9.89
N THR A 297 -21.34 1.52 9.65
CA THR A 297 -20.38 1.43 8.53
C THR A 297 -20.91 0.47 7.47
N THR A 298 -20.80 0.88 6.20
CA THR A 298 -21.04 0.03 5.01
C THR A 298 -19.73 0.01 4.21
N ALA A 299 -19.12 -1.16 4.03
CA ALA A 299 -17.86 -1.32 3.29
C ALA A 299 -18.13 -1.71 1.83
N SER A 300 -17.65 -0.92 0.85
CA SER A 300 -17.93 -1.07 -0.59
C SER A 300 -16.82 -1.82 -1.29
N VAL A 301 -17.09 -3.02 -1.82
CA VAL A 301 -16.16 -3.71 -2.72
C VAL A 301 -16.66 -3.56 -4.16
N TRP A 302 -15.88 -2.86 -4.98
CA TRP A 302 -16.19 -2.72 -6.40
C TRP A 302 -15.36 -3.72 -7.20
N MET A 303 -16.02 -4.73 -7.76
CA MET A 303 -15.47 -5.48 -8.88
C MET A 303 -15.68 -4.66 -10.15
N THR A 304 -14.65 -4.58 -11.00
CA THR A 304 -14.84 -4.03 -12.34
C THR A 304 -15.48 -5.13 -13.20
N PRO A 305 -16.75 -5.01 -13.65
CA PRO A 305 -17.30 -5.97 -14.58
C PRO A 305 -16.70 -5.67 -15.96
N SER A 306 -16.25 -6.69 -16.67
CA SER A 306 -15.96 -6.55 -18.08
C SER A 306 -17.24 -6.15 -18.82
N ALA A 307 -17.17 -5.01 -19.50
CA ALA A 307 -18.09 -4.52 -20.52
C ALA A 307 -19.49 -4.03 -20.07
N HIS A 308 -19.75 -2.76 -20.42
CA HIS A 308 -21.00 -1.99 -20.41
C HIS A 308 -21.27 -1.17 -19.14
N ALA A 309 -20.90 0.11 -19.21
CA ALA A 309 -21.24 1.13 -18.22
C ALA A 309 -22.75 1.44 -18.22
N PRO A 310 -23.43 1.45 -17.06
CA PRO A 310 -24.68 2.17 -16.90
C PRO A 310 -24.44 3.58 -16.36
N THR A 311 -25.31 4.47 -16.81
CA THR A 311 -25.41 5.90 -16.55
C THR A 311 -25.51 6.25 -15.06
N GLN A 312 -24.71 7.25 -14.62
CA GLN A 312 -24.80 7.86 -13.30
C GLN A 312 -26.22 8.37 -13.02
N ARG A 313 -26.92 7.78 -12.05
CA ARG A 313 -28.07 8.41 -11.39
C ARG A 313 -27.61 9.01 -10.06
N LYS A 314 -27.70 10.33 -9.98
CA LYS A 314 -27.53 11.10 -8.74
C LYS A 314 -28.81 10.95 -7.92
N VAL A 315 -28.77 10.18 -6.83
CA VAL A 315 -29.86 10.18 -5.84
C VAL A 315 -29.41 11.04 -4.66
N THR A 316 -30.17 12.11 -4.42
CA THR A 316 -29.98 13.04 -3.31
C THR A 316 -31.20 12.89 -2.42
N GLU A 317 -31.09 12.14 -1.33
CA GLU A 317 -31.90 12.31 -0.11
C GLU A 317 -31.38 11.39 1.01
N SER A 318 -31.18 11.96 2.19
CA SER A 318 -30.81 11.26 3.43
C SER A 318 -31.99 11.30 4.40
N GLN A 319 -32.31 10.18 5.05
CA GLN A 319 -33.03 10.17 6.32
C GLN A 319 -32.10 9.67 7.43
N SER A 320 -32.15 10.34 8.58
CA SER A 320 -31.30 10.09 9.74
C SER A 320 -31.89 9.03 10.66
N ILE A 321 -31.02 8.22 11.29
CA ILE A 321 -31.29 7.56 12.57
C ILE A 321 -30.12 7.91 13.50
N ARG A 322 -30.46 8.43 14.68
CA ARG A 322 -29.53 8.98 15.67
C ARG A 322 -29.19 7.90 16.69
N VAL A 323 -27.90 7.63 16.93
CA VAL A 323 -27.46 6.80 18.08
C VAL A 323 -26.32 7.49 18.83
N SER A 324 -26.71 8.13 19.93
CA SER A 324 -25.94 8.52 21.13
C SER A 324 -24.82 9.56 21.03
N SER A 325 -24.62 10.21 22.17
CA SER A 325 -23.96 11.48 22.42
C SER A 325 -22.62 11.29 23.14
N GLU A 326 -21.49 11.56 22.48
CA GLU A 326 -20.32 12.32 22.99
C GLU A 326 -19.18 12.37 21.94
N PRO A 327 -18.28 13.38 21.99
CA PRO A 327 -17.53 13.83 20.82
C PRO A 327 -16.29 12.98 20.53
N GLY A 328 -16.36 12.14 19.47
CA GLY A 328 -15.21 11.43 18.92
C GLY A 328 -14.28 12.36 18.12
N HIS A 329 -12.97 12.13 18.24
CA HIS A 329 -11.95 12.81 17.43
C HIS A 329 -12.08 12.42 15.95
N THR A 330 -12.06 13.42 15.08
CA THR A 330 -12.19 13.25 13.62
C THR A 330 -10.86 13.56 12.96
N SER A 331 -10.26 12.56 12.33
CA SER A 331 -9.12 12.74 11.42
C SER A 331 -9.58 12.50 9.98
N THR A 332 -9.10 13.31 9.04
CA THR A 332 -9.57 13.40 7.65
C THR A 332 -8.39 13.23 6.69
N ALA A 333 -8.53 12.38 5.67
CA ALA A 333 -7.57 12.23 4.59
C ALA A 333 -8.23 12.52 3.24
N TYR A 334 -7.46 13.07 2.29
CA TYR A 334 -7.91 13.46 0.96
C TYR A 334 -7.20 12.58 -0.08
N THR A 335 -7.96 11.95 -0.99
CA THR A 335 -7.41 11.21 -2.14
C THR A 335 -7.64 11.99 -3.43
N THR A 336 -6.61 12.17 -4.25
CA THR A 336 -6.74 12.85 -5.54
C THR A 336 -6.72 11.84 -6.69
N LYS A 337 -7.69 11.95 -7.60
CA LYS A 337 -7.69 11.20 -8.86
C LYS A 337 -6.96 12.02 -9.92
N LYS A 338 -5.95 11.44 -10.56
CA LYS A 338 -5.29 12.03 -11.73
C LYS A 338 -6.33 12.47 -12.78
N PRO A 339 -6.32 13.74 -13.24
CA PRO A 339 -7.38 14.26 -14.10
C PRO A 339 -7.40 13.61 -15.49
N ASN A 340 -6.29 13.03 -15.93
CA ASN A 340 -6.12 12.41 -17.24
C ASN A 340 -5.03 11.31 -17.21
N ASP A 341 -4.84 10.63 -18.34
CA ASP A 341 -3.86 9.56 -18.57
C ASP A 341 -2.54 10.07 -19.20
N TRP A 342 -2.23 11.36 -19.01
CA TRP A 342 -1.03 11.93 -19.59
C TRP A 342 0.22 11.47 -18.82
N SER A 343 1.32 11.45 -19.55
CA SER A 343 2.65 11.12 -19.05
C SER A 343 3.49 12.39 -18.92
N VAL A 344 4.49 12.35 -18.05
CA VAL A 344 5.46 13.41 -17.87
C VAL A 344 6.87 12.88 -18.11
N ARG A 345 7.75 13.73 -18.62
CA ARG A 345 9.18 13.47 -18.73
C ARG A 345 9.97 14.73 -18.44
N VAL A 346 11.04 14.62 -17.67
CA VAL A 346 12.01 15.71 -17.53
C VAL A 346 12.99 15.66 -18.70
N LEU A 347 13.05 16.75 -19.46
CA LEU A 347 13.93 16.88 -20.62
C LEU A 347 15.28 17.47 -20.24
N GLU A 348 15.28 18.46 -19.34
CA GLU A 348 16.48 19.16 -18.84
C GLU A 348 16.31 19.49 -17.37
N GLY A 349 17.41 19.55 -16.63
CA GLY A 349 17.44 19.75 -15.18
C GLY A 349 17.63 18.44 -14.43
N LYS A 350 18.60 18.39 -13.52
CA LYS A 350 18.84 17.23 -12.66
C LYS A 350 18.25 17.50 -11.27
N PRO A 351 17.28 16.69 -10.81
CA PRO A 351 16.72 16.88 -9.48
C PRO A 351 17.79 16.64 -8.42
N ASN A 352 17.69 17.37 -7.32
CA ASN A 352 18.48 17.12 -6.14
C ASN A 352 18.03 15.75 -5.55
N PRO A 353 18.94 14.80 -5.25
CA PRO A 353 18.57 13.50 -4.73
C PRO A 353 17.70 13.54 -3.46
N GLN A 354 17.80 14.61 -2.66
CA GLN A 354 16.99 14.81 -1.46
C GLN A 354 15.55 15.25 -1.76
N TYR A 355 15.32 15.87 -2.92
CA TYR A 355 14.04 16.49 -3.32
C TYR A 355 13.59 15.91 -4.65
N ASN A 356 13.51 14.58 -4.71
CA ASN A 356 13.19 13.86 -5.93
C ASN A 356 12.21 12.70 -5.65
N PRO A 357 10.90 13.00 -5.53
CA PRO A 357 9.86 11.98 -5.48
C PRO A 357 9.69 11.22 -6.81
N GLY A 358 10.47 11.54 -7.84
CA GLY A 358 10.40 10.99 -9.18
C GLY A 358 9.60 11.88 -10.14
N GLU A 359 9.79 11.69 -11.44
CA GLU A 359 9.14 12.53 -12.45
C GLU A 359 7.61 12.48 -12.38
N ALA A 360 7.05 11.33 -12.00
CA ALA A 360 5.61 11.11 -11.93
C ALA A 360 4.91 12.04 -10.92
N ALA A 361 5.61 12.45 -9.86
CA ALA A 361 5.09 13.35 -8.83
C ALA A 361 4.68 14.71 -9.40
N LEU A 362 5.31 15.16 -10.49
CA LEU A 362 4.94 16.40 -11.17
C LEU A 362 3.50 16.43 -11.69
N ILE A 363 2.77 15.30 -11.74
CA ILE A 363 1.40 15.24 -12.27
C ILE A 363 0.51 14.24 -11.50
N ASP A 364 0.90 13.76 -10.32
CA ASP A 364 0.25 12.60 -9.68
C ASP A 364 -1.05 12.93 -8.94
N GLY A 365 -1.37 14.20 -8.73
CA GLY A 365 -2.54 14.69 -8.00
C GLY A 365 -2.26 15.01 -6.53
N VAL A 366 -1.07 14.71 -6.02
CA VAL A 366 -0.67 15.01 -4.63
C VAL A 366 -0.04 16.40 -4.63
N ARG A 367 -0.60 17.31 -3.82
CA ARG A 367 -0.07 18.68 -3.72
C ARG A 367 0.90 18.79 -2.57
N GLY A 368 2.10 19.29 -2.86
CA GLY A 368 3.12 19.59 -1.88
C GLY A 368 2.68 20.63 -0.85
N ASP A 369 3.08 20.42 0.40
CA ASP A 369 2.91 21.36 1.50
C ASP A 369 3.98 22.47 1.51
N VAL A 370 3.72 23.59 2.20
CA VAL A 370 4.74 24.62 2.47
C VAL A 370 5.92 24.02 3.24
N ASP A 371 5.67 23.01 4.08
CA ASP A 371 6.73 22.19 4.66
C ASP A 371 7.24 21.16 3.65
N TRP A 372 8.16 21.63 2.81
CA TRP A 372 8.79 20.86 1.75
C TRP A 372 9.60 19.64 2.21
N ARG A 373 9.87 19.51 3.51
CA ARG A 373 10.59 18.36 4.10
C ARG A 373 9.79 17.07 4.02
N LYS A 374 8.48 17.16 3.77
CA LYS A 374 7.58 16.00 3.55
C LYS A 374 7.90 15.22 2.26
N GLY A 375 8.76 15.76 1.39
CA GLY A 375 9.30 15.01 0.24
C GLY A 375 8.44 15.04 -1.03
N GLU A 376 7.37 15.84 -1.04
CA GLU A 376 6.39 15.90 -2.13
C GLU A 376 6.87 16.74 -3.34
N TRP A 377 7.94 17.53 -3.17
CA TRP A 377 8.38 18.49 -4.20
C TRP A 377 9.44 17.94 -5.13
N PHE A 378 9.32 18.23 -6.43
CA PHE A 378 10.39 18.06 -7.40
C PHE A 378 11.34 19.28 -7.34
N GLY A 379 12.47 19.10 -6.67
CA GLY A 379 13.43 20.16 -6.37
C GLY A 379 14.74 20.02 -7.13
N LEU A 380 15.26 21.13 -7.68
CA LEU A 380 16.57 21.20 -8.32
C LEU A 380 17.29 22.50 -7.98
N GLN A 381 18.62 22.47 -7.93
CA GLN A 381 19.45 23.61 -7.53
C GLN A 381 20.28 24.12 -8.71
N GLY A 382 20.35 25.45 -8.85
CA GLY A 382 21.27 26.14 -9.77
C GLY A 382 21.04 25.89 -11.26
N GLN A 383 19.91 25.28 -11.63
CA GLN A 383 19.65 24.79 -12.98
C GLN A 383 18.25 25.18 -13.46
N ASP A 384 18.12 25.38 -14.78
CA ASP A 384 16.83 25.45 -15.43
C ASP A 384 16.16 24.05 -15.46
N LEU A 385 14.83 24.03 -15.44
CA LEU A 385 14.03 22.81 -15.61
C LEU A 385 13.25 22.88 -16.92
N SER A 386 13.21 21.76 -17.66
CA SER A 386 12.35 21.58 -18.84
C SER A 386 11.56 20.28 -18.68
N VAL A 387 10.23 20.38 -18.68
CA VAL A 387 9.31 19.25 -18.48
C VAL A 387 8.39 19.12 -19.67
N LEU A 388 8.21 17.90 -20.18
CA LEU A 388 7.24 17.59 -21.23
C LEU A 388 6.11 16.75 -20.66
N VAL A 389 4.87 17.25 -20.77
CA VAL A 389 3.66 16.52 -20.43
C VAL A 389 2.94 16.14 -21.73
N SER A 390 2.69 14.86 -21.94
CA SER A 390 2.20 14.31 -23.21
C SER A 390 0.96 13.44 -23.04
N PRO A 391 -0.11 13.67 -23.84
CA PRO A 391 -1.21 12.72 -23.94
C PRO A 391 -0.73 11.41 -24.62
N PRO A 392 -1.44 10.28 -24.43
CA PRO A 392 -1.10 9.02 -25.10
C PRO A 392 -1.10 9.12 -26.62
N VAL A 393 -1.98 9.96 -27.17
CA VAL A 393 -2.10 10.23 -28.61
C VAL A 393 -2.34 11.71 -28.85
N ALA A 394 -1.69 12.27 -29.86
CA ALA A 394 -1.85 13.66 -30.25
C ALA A 394 -3.32 13.98 -30.61
N LYS A 395 -3.92 14.94 -29.90
CA LYS A 395 -5.35 15.27 -30.02
C LYS A 395 -5.60 16.78 -30.08
N ARG A 396 -6.84 17.16 -30.43
CA ARG A 396 -7.24 18.57 -30.58
C ARG A 396 -8.01 18.99 -29.34
N PHE A 397 -7.66 20.15 -28.79
CA PHE A 397 -8.27 20.69 -27.58
C PHE A 397 -9.15 21.89 -27.90
N LYS A 398 -10.26 22.06 -27.17
CA LYS A 398 -11.09 23.27 -27.25
C LYS A 398 -10.59 24.32 -26.29
N ARG A 399 -10.28 23.89 -25.07
CA ARG A 399 -9.67 24.64 -24.00
C ARG A 399 -8.62 23.74 -23.36
N LEU A 400 -7.62 24.34 -22.72
CA LEU A 400 -6.79 23.67 -21.73
C LEU A 400 -6.73 24.61 -20.53
N GLU A 401 -7.13 24.13 -19.37
CA GLU A 401 -6.90 24.81 -18.10
C GLU A 401 -5.66 24.18 -17.47
N ILE A 402 -4.69 25.02 -17.12
CA ILE A 402 -3.37 24.58 -16.67
C ILE A 402 -3.09 25.26 -15.33
N ASP A 403 -2.66 24.46 -14.36
CA ASP A 403 -2.30 24.87 -13.00
C ASP A 403 -1.01 24.14 -12.62
N PHE A 404 -0.06 24.81 -11.98
CA PHE A 404 1.02 24.13 -11.25
C PHE A 404 1.44 24.94 -10.03
N SER A 405 2.03 24.24 -9.07
CA SER A 405 2.48 24.80 -7.79
C SER A 405 3.97 25.12 -7.85
N LEU A 406 4.32 26.28 -7.31
CA LEU A 406 5.70 26.74 -7.10
C LEU A 406 5.85 27.09 -5.64
N LEU A 407 6.87 26.56 -4.99
CA LEU A 407 7.19 26.91 -3.61
C LEU A 407 8.19 28.07 -3.57
N HIS A 408 7.99 28.97 -2.61
CA HIS A 408 8.98 29.95 -2.20
C HIS A 408 9.31 29.74 -0.71
N ASP A 409 10.59 29.68 -0.38
CA ASP A 409 11.12 29.73 0.99
C ASP A 409 12.58 30.19 0.93
N GLN A 410 12.77 31.51 0.93
CA GLN A 410 14.08 32.16 0.85
C GLN A 410 15.08 31.67 1.91
N ARG A 411 14.64 31.37 3.15
CA ARG A 411 15.55 30.90 4.22
C ARG A 411 16.19 29.56 3.87
N SER A 412 15.48 28.77 3.07
CA SER A 412 15.92 27.49 2.52
C SER A 412 16.45 27.61 1.08
N TRP A 413 16.62 28.84 0.60
CA TRP A 413 17.17 29.20 -0.71
C TRP A 413 16.25 28.79 -1.87
N ILE A 414 14.97 28.54 -1.58
CA ILE A 414 13.94 28.16 -2.55
C ILE A 414 13.28 29.44 -3.04
N THR A 415 13.34 29.69 -4.35
CA THR A 415 12.78 30.90 -4.95
C THR A 415 11.86 30.55 -6.10
N TYR A 416 11.00 31.50 -6.48
CA TYR A 416 10.31 31.40 -7.76
C TYR A 416 11.34 31.38 -8.91
N PRO A 417 11.05 30.67 -10.00
CA PRO A 417 11.85 30.78 -11.22
C PRO A 417 11.73 32.21 -11.76
N LYS A 418 12.81 32.79 -12.31
CA LYS A 418 12.76 34.13 -12.92
C LYS A 418 11.79 34.21 -14.10
N ARG A 419 11.50 33.07 -14.72
CA ARG A 419 10.61 32.96 -15.87
C ARG A 419 10.04 31.57 -15.98
N VAL A 420 8.75 31.49 -16.28
CA VAL A 420 8.09 30.25 -16.69
C VAL A 420 7.55 30.40 -18.09
N GLU A 421 7.77 29.40 -18.95
CA GLU A 421 7.30 29.37 -20.32
C GLU A 421 6.54 28.08 -20.59
N MET A 422 5.46 28.18 -21.35
CA MET A 422 4.64 27.05 -21.76
C MET A 422 4.59 26.99 -23.28
N TYR A 423 5.07 25.87 -23.84
CA TYR A 423 5.07 25.59 -25.27
C TYR A 423 4.08 24.48 -25.61
N LEU A 424 3.26 24.70 -26.63
CA LEU A 424 2.46 23.64 -27.24
C LEU A 424 3.27 22.94 -28.33
N ILE A 425 3.43 21.63 -28.21
CA ILE A 425 4.12 20.79 -29.19
C ILE A 425 3.08 20.23 -30.14
N LYS A 426 3.10 20.67 -31.40
CA LYS A 426 2.19 20.16 -32.43
C LYS A 426 2.64 18.78 -32.90
N ALA A 427 1.70 18.00 -33.47
CA ALA A 427 1.98 16.66 -33.99
C ALA A 427 3.03 16.61 -35.14
N ASN A 428 3.34 17.75 -35.76
CA ASN A 428 4.40 17.89 -36.76
C ASN A 428 5.78 18.26 -36.15
N GLY A 429 5.88 18.34 -34.81
CA GLY A 429 7.09 18.74 -34.09
C GLY A 429 7.30 20.25 -33.97
N GLU A 430 6.42 21.08 -34.54
CA GLU A 430 6.50 22.54 -34.37
C GLU A 430 6.10 22.93 -32.95
N GLU A 431 6.93 23.75 -32.31
CA GLU A 431 6.66 24.27 -30.98
C GLU A 431 6.11 25.69 -31.04
N TRP A 432 5.14 25.99 -30.18
CA TRP A 432 4.54 27.32 -30.09
C TRP A 432 4.51 27.79 -28.64
N LEU A 433 5.21 28.88 -28.34
CA LEU A 433 5.09 29.57 -27.05
C LEU A 433 3.66 30.09 -26.86
N ALA A 434 2.95 29.47 -25.92
CA ALA A 434 1.52 29.69 -25.70
C ALA A 434 1.22 30.55 -24.46
N ALA A 435 2.08 30.52 -23.44
CA ALA A 435 2.00 31.40 -22.27
C ALA A 435 3.39 31.55 -21.63
N TRP A 436 3.60 32.65 -20.91
CA TRP A 436 4.79 32.85 -20.09
C TRP A 436 4.51 33.85 -18.96
N SER A 437 5.37 33.85 -17.94
CA SER A 437 5.38 34.85 -16.87
C SER A 437 6.81 35.07 -16.41
N ASP A 438 7.17 36.32 -16.13
CA ASP A 438 8.47 36.71 -15.58
C ASP A 438 8.32 37.08 -14.09
N TYR A 439 9.36 36.83 -13.31
CA TYR A 439 9.48 37.11 -11.87
C TYR A 439 10.86 37.73 -11.63
N ASP A 440 10.94 39.05 -11.75
CA ASP A 440 12.22 39.76 -11.94
C ASP A 440 13.07 39.88 -10.67
N GLU A 441 12.47 39.70 -9.48
CA GLU A 441 13.15 39.88 -8.19
C GLU A 441 12.93 38.69 -7.26
N ILE A 442 13.97 38.31 -6.52
CA ILE A 442 13.85 37.40 -5.37
C ILE A 442 13.38 38.26 -4.20
N GLU A 443 12.22 37.94 -3.65
CA GLU A 443 11.57 38.73 -2.60
C GLU A 443 11.82 38.16 -1.19
N ASP A 444 11.93 39.05 -0.19
CA ASP A 444 11.95 38.68 1.23
C ASP A 444 10.52 38.48 1.74
N ILE A 445 9.92 37.36 1.33
CA ILE A 445 8.56 36.97 1.73
C ILE A 445 8.56 35.68 2.57
N PRO A 446 7.53 35.45 3.40
CA PRO A 446 7.33 34.19 4.11
C PRO A 446 7.27 32.99 3.15
N ALA A 447 7.44 31.78 3.70
CA ALA A 447 7.27 30.58 2.92
C ALA A 447 5.81 30.44 2.44
N GLU A 448 5.62 30.26 1.14
CA GLU A 448 4.30 30.16 0.52
C GLU A 448 4.33 29.32 -0.76
N ILE A 449 3.15 28.85 -1.15
CA ILE A 449 2.93 28.17 -2.43
C ILE A 449 2.16 29.11 -3.35
N MET A 450 2.73 29.37 -4.51
CA MET A 450 2.07 30.08 -5.60
C MET A 450 1.54 29.07 -6.63
N HIS A 451 0.29 29.28 -7.04
CA HIS A 451 -0.30 28.54 -8.15
C HIS A 451 -0.22 29.37 -9.42
N TRP A 452 0.58 28.91 -10.38
CA TRP A 452 0.59 29.49 -11.71
C TRP A 452 -0.55 28.91 -12.52
N ARG A 453 -1.42 29.77 -13.05
CA ARG A 453 -2.62 29.35 -13.79
C ARG A 453 -2.69 30.02 -15.14
N THR A 454 -3.02 29.25 -16.16
CA THR A 454 -3.33 29.79 -17.49
C THR A 454 -4.46 29.02 -18.16
N ASP A 455 -5.13 29.71 -19.09
CA ASP A 455 -6.17 29.15 -19.94
C ASP A 455 -5.71 29.26 -21.39
N TYR A 456 -5.42 28.13 -22.04
CA TYR A 456 -5.23 28.14 -23.49
C TYR A 456 -6.56 27.93 -24.20
N ARG A 457 -6.92 28.88 -25.07
CA ARG A 457 -8.05 28.76 -26.00
C ARG A 457 -7.55 29.02 -27.41
N HIS A 458 -7.80 28.09 -28.33
CA HIS A 458 -7.41 28.29 -29.74
C HIS A 458 -8.12 29.51 -30.33
N GLN A 459 -7.37 30.56 -30.64
CA GLN A 459 -7.88 31.78 -31.26
C GLN A 459 -7.55 31.76 -32.77
N GLY A 460 -8.57 31.57 -33.61
CA GLY A 460 -8.43 31.72 -35.06
C GLY A 460 -9.37 30.85 -35.90
N HIS A 461 -9.54 31.23 -37.16
CA HIS A 461 -10.38 30.55 -38.15
C HIS A 461 -9.74 29.29 -38.79
N ARG A 462 -8.48 28.98 -38.47
CA ARG A 462 -7.78 27.77 -38.96
C ARG A 462 -8.12 26.55 -38.11
N MET A 463 -8.05 25.36 -38.74
CA MET A 463 -8.19 24.05 -38.09
C MET A 463 -7.28 23.94 -36.86
N ARG A 464 -7.85 23.58 -35.70
CA ARG A 464 -7.16 23.48 -34.39
C ARG A 464 -6.02 22.46 -34.42
N PRO A 465 -4.74 22.80 -34.28
CA PRO A 465 -3.66 21.81 -34.42
C PRO A 465 -3.84 20.63 -33.46
N LYS A 466 -3.40 19.43 -33.88
CA LYS A 466 -3.23 18.30 -32.95
C LYS A 466 -2.01 18.59 -32.09
N ILE A 467 -2.17 18.53 -30.78
CA ILE A 467 -1.11 18.75 -29.80
C ILE A 467 -0.62 17.37 -29.33
N ALA A 468 0.69 17.16 -29.43
CA ALA A 468 1.39 15.94 -29.02
C ALA A 468 2.03 16.06 -27.62
N GLY A 469 2.10 17.27 -27.08
CA GLY A 469 2.54 17.52 -25.71
C GLY A 469 2.57 19.01 -25.38
N ILE A 470 2.81 19.30 -24.11
CA ILE A 470 3.00 20.64 -23.57
C ILE A 470 4.34 20.64 -22.85
N ARG A 471 5.24 21.52 -23.25
CA ARG A 471 6.57 21.65 -22.67
C ARG A 471 6.61 22.89 -21.79
N PHE A 472 6.94 22.72 -20.52
CA PHE A 472 7.14 23.79 -19.56
C PHE A 472 8.63 24.02 -19.35
N VAL A 473 9.05 25.28 -19.32
CA VAL A 473 10.43 25.67 -19.02
C VAL A 473 10.41 26.62 -17.83
N PHE A 474 11.20 26.28 -16.82
CA PHE A 474 11.36 27.09 -15.62
C PHE A 474 12.81 27.56 -15.56
N LYS A 475 13.01 28.86 -15.69
CA LYS A 475 14.32 29.47 -15.68
C LYS A 475 14.74 29.79 -14.26
N ASN A 476 15.92 29.32 -13.84
CA ASN A 476 16.42 29.57 -12.49
C ASN A 476 16.64 31.07 -12.25
N ALA A 477 16.32 31.51 -11.02
CA ALA A 477 16.44 32.91 -10.63
C ALA A 477 17.88 33.44 -10.62
N GLY A 478 18.86 32.53 -10.59
CA GLY A 478 20.26 32.84 -10.44
C GLY A 478 20.69 32.78 -8.98
N PRO A 479 21.86 33.35 -8.64
CA PRO A 479 22.36 33.35 -7.27
C PRO A 479 21.53 34.25 -6.37
N LEU A 480 21.53 33.92 -5.07
CA LEU A 480 20.88 34.72 -4.04
C LEU A 480 21.47 36.15 -3.98
N PRO A 481 20.62 37.18 -3.80
CA PRO A 481 21.03 38.58 -3.79
C PRO A 481 21.84 38.96 -2.55
N ASP A 482 22.56 40.08 -2.62
CA ASP A 482 23.50 40.55 -1.59
C ASP A 482 22.88 40.75 -0.19
N TRP A 483 21.58 41.08 -0.12
CA TRP A 483 20.88 41.27 1.14
C TRP A 483 20.56 39.95 1.86
N HIS A 484 20.59 38.82 1.15
CA HIS A 484 20.23 37.52 1.69
C HIS A 484 21.39 36.93 2.50
N LEU A 485 21.10 36.22 3.60
CA LEU A 485 22.12 35.63 4.47
C LEU A 485 23.04 34.60 3.75
N GLY A 486 22.52 34.01 2.67
CA GLY A 486 23.25 33.10 1.77
C GLY A 486 23.70 33.73 0.45
N ALA A 487 23.92 35.05 0.41
CA ALA A 487 24.28 35.80 -0.80
C ALA A 487 25.33 35.08 -1.69
N GLY A 488 25.08 35.04 -2.99
CA GLY A 488 25.91 34.34 -3.98
C GLY A 488 25.66 32.83 -4.09
N GLY A 489 24.91 32.21 -3.16
CA GLY A 489 24.52 30.81 -3.22
C GLY A 489 23.51 30.51 -4.34
N GLU A 490 23.55 29.30 -4.89
CA GLU A 490 22.61 28.87 -5.93
C GLU A 490 21.21 28.62 -5.37
N THR A 491 20.19 29.18 -6.04
CA THR A 491 18.78 29.02 -5.68
C THR A 491 18.22 27.66 -6.11
N PHE A 492 17.24 27.18 -5.34
CA PHE A 492 16.42 26.04 -5.69
C PHE A 492 15.15 26.46 -6.44
N ILE A 493 14.71 25.62 -7.38
CA ILE A 493 13.36 25.63 -7.94
C ILE A 493 12.63 24.41 -7.38
N PHE A 494 11.45 24.62 -6.80
CA PHE A 494 10.57 23.57 -6.31
C PHE A 494 9.25 23.67 -7.06
N ILE A 495 8.92 22.62 -7.81
CA ILE A 495 7.70 22.51 -8.62
C ILE A 495 6.93 21.28 -8.20
N ASP A 496 5.61 21.43 -8.22
CA ASP A 496 4.70 20.33 -7.99
C ASP A 496 3.36 20.50 -8.73
N GLU A 497 2.71 19.38 -9.00
CA GLU A 497 1.33 19.24 -9.50
C GLU A 497 0.99 20.07 -10.75
N ILE A 498 1.58 19.73 -11.90
CA ILE A 498 1.17 20.21 -13.22
C ILE A 498 -0.16 19.56 -13.61
N SER A 499 -1.24 20.25 -13.30
CA SER A 499 -2.60 19.87 -13.64
C SER A 499 -2.99 20.38 -15.02
N ILE A 500 -3.59 19.50 -15.84
CA ILE A 500 -4.12 19.84 -17.17
C ILE A 500 -5.56 19.34 -17.27
N GLN A 501 -6.51 20.26 -17.46
CA GLN A 501 -7.93 19.95 -17.67
C GLN A 501 -8.37 20.36 -19.09
N GLU A 502 -9.17 19.52 -19.74
CA GLU A 502 -9.51 19.59 -21.18
C GLU A 502 -10.87 20.24 -21.51
#